data_AF-A0A3M1Z134-F1
#
_entry.id   AF-A0A3M1Z134-F1
#
_cell.length_a   1.000
_cell.length_b   1.000
_cell.length_c   1.000
_cell.angle_alpha   90.00
_cell.angle_beta   90.00
_cell.angle_gamma   90.00
#
_symmetry.space_group_name_H-M   'P 1'
#
loop_
_entity.id
_entity.type
_entity.pdbx_description
1 polymer ?
#
loop_
_entity_poly.entity_id
_entity_poly.type
_entity_poly.pdbx_seq_one_letter_code
_entity_poly.pdbx_strand_id
1 'polypeptide(L)'
;MHLEDNTQEKVFQLKGEGADTWFVWKKDNSLPPHHYRFIRQNPEGETECDNVFVDNTRKFNPHKPFQITYISHCKKITILQNGQKIELRKKE
;
A
#
# COMPACT_ATOMS: atom_id res chain seq x y z
N MET A 1 11.08 12.26 26.08
CA MET A 1 11.75 11.42 25.06
C MET A 1 10.91 11.53 23.80
N HIS A 2 11.27 12.45 22.89
CA HIS A 2 10.64 12.52 21.58
C HIS A 2 11.24 11.39 20.75
N LEU A 3 10.55 10.25 20.68
CA LEU A 3 10.78 9.29 19.61
C LEU A 3 10.16 9.92 18.37
N GLU A 4 10.97 10.62 17.60
CA GLU A 4 10.64 11.01 16.23
C GLU A 4 10.56 9.73 15.41
N ASP A 5 9.37 9.12 15.46
CA ASP A 5 9.00 7.97 14.66
C ASP A 5 9.04 8.40 13.19
N ASN A 6 10.20 8.21 12.55
CA ASN A 6 10.44 8.53 11.14
C ASN A 6 9.77 7.52 10.19
N THR A 7 8.75 6.81 10.66
CA THR A 7 7.98 5.84 9.89
C THR A 7 6.77 6.57 9.30
N GLN A 8 6.84 6.92 8.02
CA GLN A 8 5.67 7.43 7.32
C GLN A 8 4.72 6.26 7.04
N GLU A 9 3.65 6.20 7.80
CA GLU A 9 2.56 5.24 7.60
C GLU A 9 1.37 5.97 7.00
N LYS A 10 0.76 5.39 5.96
CA LYS A 10 -0.49 5.89 5.39
C LYS A 10 -1.53 4.79 5.46
N VAL A 11 -2.63 5.08 6.16
CA VAL A 11 -3.76 4.17 6.30
C VAL A 11 -4.83 4.56 5.28
N PHE A 12 -5.34 3.57 4.55
CA PHE A 12 -6.40 3.70 3.57
C PHE A 12 -7.52 2.74 3.96
N GLN A 13 -8.75 3.23 3.93
CA GLN A 13 -9.93 2.39 4.06
C GLN A 13 -10.54 2.22 2.67
N LEU A 14 -10.66 0.98 2.22
CA LEU A 14 -11.47 0.66 1.06
C LEU A 14 -12.88 0.32 1.56
N LYS A 15 -13.81 1.25 1.34
CA LYS A 15 -15.24 1.03 1.57
C LYS A 15 -15.83 0.38 0.33
N GLY A 16 -15.89 -0.95 0.34
CA GLY A 16 -16.61 -1.74 -0.66
C GLY A 16 -17.91 -2.29 -0.09
N GLU A 17 -18.85 -2.64 -0.97
CA GLU A 17 -20.07 -3.37 -0.60
C GLU A 17 -19.68 -4.78 -0.11
N GLY A 18 -19.41 -4.94 1.19
CA GLY A 18 -19.26 -6.25 1.84
C GLY A 18 -18.02 -6.49 2.71
N ALA A 19 -17.03 -5.59 2.77
CA ALA A 19 -15.95 -5.70 3.76
C ALA A 19 -15.20 -4.36 3.88
N ASP A 20 -15.33 -3.70 5.03
CA ASP A 20 -14.35 -2.69 5.43
C ASP A 20 -12.98 -3.36 5.45
N THR A 21 -12.07 -2.89 4.61
CA THR A 21 -10.71 -3.42 4.56
C THR A 21 -9.74 -2.26 4.76
N TRP A 22 -8.82 -2.42 5.69
CA TRP A 22 -7.80 -1.44 5.99
C TRP A 22 -6.52 -1.80 5.25
N PHE A 23 -5.90 -0.80 4.66
CA PHE A 23 -4.62 -0.93 4.00
C PHE A 23 -3.65 0.03 4.66
N VAL A 24 -2.51 -0.49 5.08
CA VAL A 24 -1.42 0.29 5.65
C VAL A 24 -0.27 0.25 4.67
N TRP A 25 0.08 1.40 4.10
CA TRP A 25 1.35 1.58 3.44
C TRP A 25 2.38 1.98 4.48
N LYS A 26 3.52 1.27 4.50
CA LYS A 26 4.65 1.62 5.36
C LYS A 26 5.82 2.07 4.50
N LYS A 27 6.34 3.26 4.79
CA LYS A 27 7.65 3.68 4.29
C LYS A 27 8.72 2.85 4.99
N ASP A 28 9.47 2.09 4.20
CA ASP A 28 10.60 1.32 4.67
C ASP A 28 11.85 1.80 3.93
N ASN A 29 12.75 2.49 4.65
CA ASN A 29 13.96 3.07 4.06
C ASN A 29 15.02 2.00 3.72
N SER A 30 14.84 0.75 4.17
CA SER A 30 15.71 -0.37 3.83
C SER A 30 15.33 -1.01 2.49
N LEU A 31 14.13 -0.70 1.98
CA LEU A 31 13.68 -1.19 0.68
C LEU A 31 14.38 -0.45 -0.48
N PRO A 32 14.64 -1.14 -1.59
CA PRO A 32 15.18 -0.50 -2.78
C PRO A 32 14.20 0.56 -3.33
N PRO A 33 14.68 1.49 -4.17
CA PRO A 33 13.77 2.41 -4.86
C PRO A 33 12.67 1.65 -5.60
N HIS A 34 11.48 2.26 -5.65
CA HIS A 34 10.28 1.68 -6.26
C HIS A 34 9.71 0.43 -5.59
N HIS A 35 10.19 0.07 -4.40
CA HIS A 35 9.61 -0.99 -3.57
C HIS A 35 8.79 -0.39 -2.44
N TYR A 36 7.61 -0.94 -2.22
CA TYR A 36 6.64 -0.40 -1.28
C TYR A 36 5.97 -1.53 -0.53
N ARG A 37 6.00 -1.46 0.81
CA ARG A 37 5.33 -2.43 1.66
C ARG A 37 3.87 -2.03 1.86
N PHE A 38 2.97 -2.93 1.55
CA PHE A 38 1.54 -2.77 1.79
C PHE A 38 1.04 -3.91 2.67
N ILE A 39 0.28 -3.54 3.70
CA ILE A 39 -0.34 -4.44 4.64
C ILE A 39 -1.85 -4.30 4.50
N ARG A 40 -2.58 -5.40 4.38
CA ARG A 40 -4.04 -5.46 4.42
C ARG A 40 -4.46 -6.05 5.75
N GLN A 41 -5.35 -5.36 6.45
CA GLN A 41 -5.97 -5.85 7.68
C GLN A 41 -7.47 -6.05 7.47
N ASN A 42 -7.99 -7.13 8.04
CA ASN A 42 -9.42 -7.40 8.12
C ASN A 42 -10.08 -6.48 9.18
N PRO A 43 -11.42 -6.44 9.28
CA PRO A 43 -12.12 -5.68 10.33
C PRO A 43 -11.85 -6.11 11.76
N GLU A 44 -11.30 -7.30 11.95
CA GLU A 44 -10.88 -7.81 13.25
C GLU A 44 -9.47 -7.33 13.62
N GLY A 45 -8.77 -6.64 12.70
CA GLY A 45 -7.42 -6.11 12.88
C GLY A 45 -6.30 -7.08 12.50
N GLU A 46 -6.64 -8.30 12.07
CA GLU A 46 -5.69 -9.32 11.65
C GLU A 46 -5.10 -9.01 10.27
N THR A 47 -3.80 -9.28 10.11
CA THR A 47 -3.10 -9.07 8.85
C THR A 47 -3.41 -10.21 7.88
N GLU A 48 -4.13 -9.89 6.81
CA GLU A 48 -4.43 -10.85 5.73
C GLU A 48 -3.36 -10.88 4.64
N CYS A 49 -2.66 -9.77 4.46
CA CYS A 49 -1.64 -9.61 3.44
C CYS A 49 -0.56 -8.66 3.95
N ASP A 50 0.68 -9.09 3.95
CA ASP A 50 1.84 -8.23 4.18
C ASP A 50 2.87 -8.58 3.11
N ASN A 51 3.05 -7.68 2.13
CA ASN A 51 3.99 -7.92 1.04
C ASN A 51 4.61 -6.63 0.53
N VAL A 52 5.78 -6.81 -0.09
CA VAL A 52 6.48 -5.75 -0.82
C VAL A 52 6.09 -5.83 -2.29
N PHE A 53 5.61 -4.71 -2.81
CA PHE A 53 5.21 -4.54 -4.20
C PHE A 53 6.18 -3.59 -4.90
N VAL A 54 6.47 -3.88 -6.17
CA VAL A 54 7.39 -3.14 -7.00
C VAL A 54 6.62 -2.36 -8.06
N ASP A 55 6.94 -1.07 -8.18
CA ASP A 55 6.47 -0.24 -9.28
C ASP A 55 7.40 -0.37 -10.49
N ASN A 56 7.11 -1.34 -11.35
CA ASN A 56 7.84 -1.52 -12.60
C ASN A 56 7.63 -0.34 -13.58
N THR A 57 6.55 0.43 -13.42
CA THR A 57 6.24 1.54 -14.32
C THR A 57 6.95 2.84 -13.95
N ARG A 58 7.50 2.92 -12.72
CA ARG A 58 8.11 4.12 -12.12
C ARG A 58 7.18 5.35 -12.13
N LYS A 59 5.87 5.12 -12.14
CA LYS A 59 4.84 6.17 -12.15
C LYS A 59 4.31 6.46 -10.74
N PHE A 60 4.45 5.53 -9.80
CA PHE A 60 3.93 5.69 -8.46
C PHE A 60 4.85 6.56 -7.62
N ASN A 61 4.29 7.65 -7.09
CA ASN A 61 4.97 8.52 -6.14
C ASN A 61 4.23 8.51 -4.79
N PRO A 62 4.79 7.88 -3.74
CA PRO A 62 4.13 7.81 -2.44
C PRO A 62 4.04 9.16 -1.71
N HIS A 63 4.80 10.18 -2.13
CA HIS A 63 4.74 11.52 -1.54
C HIS A 63 3.51 12.32 -2.04
N LYS A 64 2.89 11.90 -3.15
CA LYS A 64 1.65 12.50 -3.66
C LYS A 64 0.43 11.82 -3.04
N PRO A 65 -0.76 12.46 -3.06
CA PRO A 65 -2.00 11.78 -2.70
C PRO A 65 -2.26 10.60 -3.66
N PHE A 66 -2.71 9.48 -3.11
CA PHE A 66 -3.10 8.30 -3.86
C PHE A 66 -4.15 7.51 -3.06
N GLN A 67 -4.87 6.64 -3.74
CA GLN A 67 -5.84 5.73 -3.12
C GLN A 67 -5.61 4.32 -3.66
N ILE A 68 -5.65 3.33 -2.77
CA ILE A 68 -5.66 1.93 -3.18
C ILE A 68 -7.09 1.62 -3.63
N THR A 69 -7.25 1.10 -4.84
CA THR A 69 -8.57 0.78 -5.41
C THR A 69 -8.85 -0.71 -5.50
N TYR A 70 -7.81 -1.54 -5.54
CA TYR A 70 -7.97 -2.98 -5.68
C TYR A 70 -6.73 -3.75 -5.23
N ILE A 71 -6.92 -4.96 -4.67
CA ILE A 71 -5.86 -5.92 -4.40
C ILE A 71 -6.27 -7.31 -4.90
N SER A 72 -5.46 -7.93 -5.76
CA SER A 72 -5.70 -9.28 -6.28
C SER A 72 -4.85 -10.30 -5.52
N HIS A 73 -5.46 -11.07 -4.62
CA HIS A 73 -4.82 -12.19 -3.90
C HIS A 73 -3.45 -11.86 -3.28
N CYS A 74 -3.24 -10.63 -2.79
CA CYS A 74 -1.95 -10.19 -2.26
C CYS A 74 -0.76 -10.26 -3.26
N LYS A 75 -1.04 -10.46 -4.56
CA LYS A 75 -0.04 -10.53 -5.64
C LYS A 75 0.05 -9.26 -6.47
N LYS A 76 -1.04 -8.50 -6.51
CA LYS A 76 -1.14 -7.25 -7.29
C LYS A 76 -1.94 -6.20 -6.52
N ILE A 77 -1.48 -4.96 -6.54
CA ILE A 77 -2.21 -3.80 -6.00
C ILE A 77 -2.43 -2.78 -7.11
N THR A 78 -3.63 -2.23 -7.17
CA THR A 78 -3.96 -1.11 -8.05
C THR A 78 -4.11 0.15 -7.21
N ILE A 79 -3.37 1.18 -7.61
CA ILE A 79 -3.37 2.50 -7.00
C ILE A 79 -3.97 3.49 -8.00
N LEU A 80 -4.87 4.34 -7.54
CA LEU A 80 -5.34 5.51 -8.28
C LEU A 80 -4.57 6.73 -7.78
N GLN A 81 -3.79 7.35 -8.65
CA GLN A 81 -3.05 8.57 -8.37
C GLN A 81 -3.24 9.56 -9.51
N ASN A 82 -3.68 10.79 -9.20
CA ASN A 82 -3.91 11.84 -10.20
C ASN A 82 -4.80 11.37 -11.38
N GLY A 83 -5.86 10.62 -11.09
CA GLY A 83 -6.75 10.03 -12.12
C GLY A 83 -6.17 8.87 -12.92
N GLN A 84 -4.91 8.48 -12.69
CA GLN A 84 -4.25 7.38 -13.37
C GLN A 84 -4.21 6.13 -12.49
N LYS A 85 -4.54 4.98 -13.09
CA LYS A 85 -4.38 3.67 -12.46
C LYS A 85 -2.93 3.23 -12.62
N ILE A 86 -2.30 2.88 -11.51
CA ILE A 86 -0.93 2.38 -11.42
C ILE A 86 -0.99 1.00 -10.78
N GLU A 87 -0.42 0.01 -11.45
CA GLU A 87 -0.41 -1.37 -10.96
C GLU A 87 0.96 -1.71 -10.39
N LEU A 88 0.98 -2.13 -9.13
CA LEU A 88 2.15 -2.66 -8.45
C LEU A 88 2.04 -4.18 -8.35
N ARG A 89 3.14 -4.89 -8.57
CA ARG A 89 3.19 -6.36 -8.50
C ARG A 89 4.07 -6.80 -7.35
N LYS A 90 3.72 -7.90 -6.71
CA LYS A 90 4.56 -8.55 -5.70
C LYS A 90 5.93 -8.85 -6.31
N LYS A 91 7.00 -8.59 -5.55
CA LYS A 91 8.34 -9.04 -5.91
C LYS A 91 8.37 -10.58 -5.83
N GLU A 92 8.59 -11.23 -6.96
CA GLU A 92 8.83 -12.68 -7.03
C GLU A 92 10.22 -13.04 -6.49
#